data_AF-A0A9C9W2P0-F1
#
_entry.id   AF-A0A9C9W2P0-F1
#
_cell.length_a   1.000
_cell.length_b   1.000
_cell.length_c   1.000
_cell.angle_alpha   90.00
_cell.angle_beta   90.00
_cell.angle_gamma   90.00
#
_symmetry.space_group_name_H-M   'P 1'
#
loop_
_entity.id
_entity.type
_entity.pdbx_description
1 polymer ?
#
loop_
_entity_poly.entity_id
_entity_poly.type
_entity_poly.pdbx_seq_one_letter_code
_entity_poly.pdbx_strand_id
1 'polypeptide(L)' 'YFIEQHGLMGRGIGYIDAHLLAAVSLASPARLWTRDRRLAAVAADLGVVL' A
#
# COMPACT_ATOMS: atom_id res chain seq x y z
N TYR A 1 -9.38 -0.56 10.91
CA TYR A 1 -8.01 -1.08 10.88
C TYR A 1 -7.44 -0.71 9.50
N PHE A 2 -6.13 -0.81 9.23
CA PHE A 2 -5.50 -0.12 8.08
C PHE A 2 -6.19 -0.44 6.73
N ILE A 3 -6.64 -1.69 6.57
CA ILE A 3 -7.34 -2.19 5.38
C ILE A 3 -8.70 -1.49 5.18
N GLU A 4 -9.52 -1.37 6.22
CA GLU A 4 -10.83 -0.73 6.11
C GLU A 4 -10.72 0.79 5.98
N GLN A 5 -9.74 1.40 6.66
CA GLN A 5 -9.51 2.84 6.60
C GLN A 5 -9.16 3.34 5.19
N HIS A 6 -8.50 2.49 4.40
CA HIS A 6 -8.09 2.80 3.03
C HIS A 6 -8.88 2.04 1.96
N GLY A 7 -9.92 1.29 2.33
CA GLY A 7 -10.76 0.55 1.38
C GLY A 7 -9.98 -0.44 0.51
N LEU A 8 -9.06 -1.22 1.11
CA LEU A 8 -8.15 -2.10 0.36
C LEU A 8 -8.79 -3.44 -0.07
N MET A 9 -9.95 -3.78 0.47
CA MET A 9 -10.68 -5.00 0.11
C MET A 9 -11.06 -5.00 -1.38
N GLY A 10 -10.82 -6.11 -2.07
CA GLY A 10 -11.14 -6.25 -3.48
C GLY A 10 -10.22 -5.48 -4.45
N ARG A 11 -9.15 -4.84 -3.95
CA ARG A 11 -8.17 -4.09 -4.78
C ARG A 11 -7.13 -4.98 -5.47
N GLY A 12 -7.21 -6.30 -5.25
CA GLY A 12 -6.32 -7.28 -5.87
C GLY A 12 -4.91 -7.34 -5.28
N ILE A 13 -4.77 -6.92 -4.02
CA ILE A 13 -3.56 -7.07 -3.18
C ILE A 13 -3.84 -7.99 -1.99
N GLY A 14 -2.81 -8.65 -1.47
CA GLY A 14 -2.93 -9.56 -0.33
C GLY A 14 -2.76 -8.88 1.03
N TYR A 15 -2.94 -9.64 2.12
CA TYR A 15 -2.70 -9.15 3.48
C TYR A 15 -1.24 -8.75 3.73
N ILE A 16 -0.29 -9.43 3.10
CA ILE A 16 1.14 -9.09 3.20
C ILE A 16 1.39 -7.72 2.56
N ASP A 17 0.80 -7.46 1.40
CA ASP A 17 0.90 -6.16 0.73
C ASP A 17 0.27 -5.05 1.58
N ALA A 18 -0.89 -5.31 2.18
CA ALA A 18 -1.54 -4.37 3.08
C ALA A 18 -0.67 -4.05 4.32
N HIS A 19 -0.01 -5.07 4.89
CA HIS A 19 0.95 -4.85 5.98
C HIS A 19 2.18 -4.06 5.52
N LEU A 20 2.70 -4.33 4.33
CA LEU A 20 3.82 -3.58 3.76
C LEU A 20 3.44 -2.11 3.55
N LEU A 21 2.27 -1.85 2.97
CA LEU A 21 1.74 -0.49 2.79
C LEU A 21 1.58 0.23 4.13
N ALA A 22 1.06 -0.45 5.15
CA ALA A 22 0.94 0.12 6.49
C ALA A 22 2.30 0.51 7.07
N ALA A 23 3.32 -0.37 6.92
CA ALA A 23 4.67 -0.10 7.39
C ALA A 23 5.29 1.12 6.68
N VAL A 24 5.14 1.21 5.36
CA VAL A 24 5.65 2.35 4.57
C VAL A 24 4.92 3.65 4.94
N SER A 25 3.60 3.61 5.12
CA SER A 25 2.81 4.79 5.53
C SER A 25 3.18 5.30 6.93
N LEU A 26 3.66 4.43 7.83
CA LEU A 26 4.10 4.82 9.18
C LEU A 26 5.54 5.35 9.22
N ALA A 27 6.42 4.85 8.36
CA ALA A 27 7.82 5.22 8.32
C ALA A 27 8.03 6.41 7.37
N SER A 28 8.03 7.66 7.84
CA SER A 28 8.33 8.82 7.00
C SER A 28 9.84 9.18 7.04
N PRO A 29 10.52 9.46 5.90
CA PRO A 29 10.03 9.45 4.52
C PRO A 29 10.35 8.12 3.80
N ALA A 30 9.50 7.09 3.92
CA ALA A 30 9.60 5.87 3.14
C ALA A 30 8.69 5.91 1.92
N ARG A 31 9.12 5.21 0.86
CA ARG A 31 8.40 5.06 -0.39
C ARG A 31 8.50 3.61 -0.84
N LEU A 32 7.44 3.10 -1.46
CA LEU A 32 7.35 1.72 -1.94
C LEU A 32 7.67 1.67 -3.43
N TRP A 33 8.77 1.00 -3.76
CA TRP A 33 9.02 0.54 -5.12
C TRP A 33 8.49 -0.87 -5.30
N THR A 34 7.77 -1.12 -6.38
CA THR A 34 7.30 -2.46 -6.73
C THR A 34 7.10 -2.59 -8.24
N ARG A 35 7.29 -3.80 -8.76
CA ARG A 35 6.94 -4.16 -10.15
C ARG A 35 5.51 -4.67 -10.27
N ASP A 36 4.86 -4.95 -9.15
CA ASP A 36 3.46 -5.35 -9.15
C ASP A 36 2.58 -4.14 -9.45
N ARG A 37 1.83 -4.21 -10.55
CA ARG A 37 1.01 -3.09 -11.04
C ARG A 37 -0.14 -2.74 -10.10
N ARG A 38 -0.73 -3.73 -9.41
CA ARG A 38 -1.86 -3.50 -8.50
C ARG A 38 -1.37 -2.88 -7.20
N LEU A 39 -0.27 -3.39 -6.67
CA LEU A 39 0.35 -2.82 -5.48
C LEU A 39 0.87 -1.40 -5.74
N ALA A 40 1.50 -1.16 -6.90
CA ALA A 40 1.93 0.19 -7.29
C ALA A 40 0.75 1.18 -7.37
N ALA A 41 -0.39 0.75 -7.92
CA ALA A 41 -1.58 1.60 -8.00
C ALA A 41 -2.12 1.95 -6.60
N VAL A 42 -2.21 0.97 -5.69
CA VAL A 42 -2.64 1.24 -4.31
C VAL A 42 -1.62 2.12 -3.58
N ALA A 43 -0.32 1.89 -3.76
CA ALA A 43 0.71 2.74 -3.18
C ALA A 43 0.63 4.19 -3.67
N ALA A 44 0.25 4.40 -4.94
CA ALA A 44 0.06 5.72 -5.51
C ALA A 44 -1.15 6.43 -4.89
N ASP A 45 -2.28 5.73 -4.73
CA ASP A 45 -3.48 6.27 -4.05
C ASP A 45 -3.18 6.68 -2.60
N LEU A 46 -2.28 5.95 -1.93
CA LEU A 46 -1.83 6.22 -0.57
C LEU A 46 -0.71 7.28 -0.50
N GLY A 47 -0.22 7.78 -1.64
CA GLY A 47 0.85 8.78 -1.69
C GLY A 47 2.22 8.26 -1.29
N VAL A 48 2.42 6.94 -1.27
CA VAL A 48 3.66 6.29 -0.83
C VAL A 48 4.42 5.57 -1.93
N VAL A 49 3.96 5.59 -3.19
CA VAL A 49 4.70 4.99 -4.32
C VAL A 49 6.00 5.73 -4.57
N LEU A 50 7.12 5.01 -4.80
CA LEU A 50 8.38 5.65 -5.21
C LEU A 50 8.20 6.35 -6.57
#